data_AF-I0YXK1-F1
#
_entry.id   AF-I0YXK1-F1
#
_cell.length_a   1.000
_cell.length_b   1.000
_cell.length_c   1.000
_cell.angle_alpha   90.00
_cell.angle_beta   90.00
_cell.angle_gamma   90.00
#
_symmetry.space_group_name_H-M   'P 1'
#
loop_
_entity.id
_entity.type
_entity.pdbx_description
1 polymer ?
#
loop_
_entity_poly.entity_id
_entity_poly.type
_entity_poly.pdbx_seq_one_letter_code
_entity_poly.pdbx_strand_id
1 'polypeptide(L)'
;MKQRKGVVQELRRLLKALSKLKLVCGKAEVIPARIPIVKCYLKVHGMKIAADISMGVENGVEAVPFIMQQVQFFGPSLRALTVVLKALLKQRNLNERVSGGLGSYCVLNVVMAHLIKEGIRATSTADLGHLLLSLLRFLGRTMDCSRQAISVRMGGIVEKQQQWQQAGRPYLLAVEDPQQPGTDIGSGSFNIQEVRSCVARAHDVLHASCCSAAVGGAGPEAASWASVQAEGQTFSVSPPHRSEYPLLDTVLNTSLALDRSPSASQARMDLASKPAGKMKVKAKKSVKVKRFRGAAA
;
A
#
# COMPACT_ATOMS: atom_id res chain seq x y z
N MET A 1 -21.80 21.49 -15.15
CA MET A 1 -22.99 20.59 -15.04
C MET A 1 -23.44 19.96 -16.36
N LYS A 2 -23.47 20.69 -17.50
CA LYS A 2 -23.87 20.13 -18.82
C LYS A 2 -23.01 18.94 -19.27
N GLN A 3 -21.68 19.03 -19.12
CA GLN A 3 -20.75 17.96 -19.48
C GLN A 3 -20.97 16.65 -18.70
N ARG A 4 -21.25 16.74 -17.38
CA ARG A 4 -21.54 15.56 -16.53
C ARG A 4 -22.81 14.82 -16.95
N LYS A 5 -23.88 15.55 -17.32
CA LYS A 5 -25.12 14.95 -17.83
C LYS A 5 -24.87 14.21 -19.15
N GLY A 6 -24.05 14.78 -20.04
CA GLY A 6 -23.62 14.14 -21.28
C GLY A 6 -22.86 12.82 -21.02
N VAL A 7 -21.84 12.84 -20.15
CA VAL A 7 -21.07 11.64 -19.79
C VAL A 7 -21.96 10.53 -19.23
N VAL A 8 -22.89 10.85 -18.33
CA VAL A 8 -23.83 9.87 -17.77
C VAL A 8 -24.71 9.26 -18.86
N GLN A 9 -25.17 10.05 -19.83
CA GLN A 9 -25.96 9.56 -20.95
C GLN A 9 -25.15 8.62 -21.84
N GLU A 10 -23.89 8.95 -22.12
CA GLU A 10 -22.98 8.08 -22.87
C GLU A 10 -22.70 6.77 -22.11
N LEU A 11 -22.49 6.82 -20.79
CA LEU A 11 -22.30 5.61 -19.97
C LEU A 11 -23.53 4.69 -20.02
N ARG A 12 -24.74 5.26 -20.05
CA ARG A 12 -25.98 4.48 -20.22
C ARG A 12 -26.06 3.85 -21.61
N ARG A 13 -25.67 4.57 -22.67
CA ARG A 13 -25.60 4.05 -24.03
C ARG A 13 -24.60 2.89 -24.12
N LEU A 14 -23.41 3.07 -23.53
CA LEU A 14 -22.38 2.05 -23.44
C LEU A 14 -22.89 0.81 -22.70
N LEU A 15 -23.48 0.96 -21.51
CA LEU A 15 -24.02 -0.17 -20.75
C LEU A 15 -25.08 -0.93 -21.56
N LYS A 16 -25.99 -0.22 -22.25
CA LYS A 16 -26.99 -0.85 -23.13
C LYS A 16 -26.33 -1.65 -24.28
N ALA A 17 -25.25 -1.13 -24.87
CA ALA A 17 -24.50 -1.83 -25.91
C ALA A 17 -23.80 -3.09 -25.37
N LEU A 18 -23.12 -2.99 -24.22
CA LEU A 18 -22.44 -4.12 -23.57
C LEU A 18 -23.43 -5.23 -23.19
N SER A 19 -24.63 -4.87 -22.71
CA SER A 19 -25.71 -5.84 -22.42
C SER A 19 -26.21 -6.54 -23.68
N LYS A 20 -26.41 -5.81 -24.79
CA LYS A 20 -26.82 -6.40 -26.08
C LYS A 20 -25.80 -7.42 -26.61
N LEU A 21 -24.52 -7.12 -26.44
CA LEU A 21 -23.41 -8.01 -26.81
C LEU A 21 -23.20 -9.19 -25.83
N LYS A 22 -24.03 -9.31 -24.78
CA LYS A 22 -23.90 -10.33 -23.72
C LYS A 22 -22.53 -10.33 -23.03
N LEU A 23 -21.86 -9.18 -22.99
CA LEU A 23 -20.57 -8.99 -22.31
C LEU A 23 -20.73 -8.74 -20.81
N VAL A 24 -21.90 -8.23 -20.39
CA VAL A 24 -22.22 -7.95 -18.99
C VAL A 24 -23.02 -9.11 -18.39
N CYS A 25 -22.72 -9.47 -17.15
CA CYS A 25 -23.46 -10.49 -16.39
C CYS A 25 -23.88 -9.98 -15.00
N GLY A 26 -25.06 -10.38 -14.55
CA GLY A 26 -25.60 -9.96 -13.25
C GLY A 26 -25.91 -8.46 -13.16
N LYS A 27 -25.76 -7.89 -11.95
CA LYS A 27 -26.07 -6.47 -11.68
C LYS A 27 -25.10 -5.56 -12.45
N ALA A 28 -25.66 -4.57 -13.15
CA ALA A 28 -24.91 -3.50 -13.77
C ALA A 28 -25.67 -2.19 -13.68
N GLU A 29 -25.00 -1.13 -13.27
CA GLU A 29 -25.63 0.18 -13.01
C GLU A 29 -24.67 1.33 -13.28
N VAL A 30 -25.23 2.48 -13.66
CA VAL A 30 -24.47 3.73 -13.75
C VAL A 30 -24.55 4.43 -12.40
N ILE A 31 -23.40 4.60 -11.75
CA ILE A 31 -23.28 5.27 -10.45
C ILE A 31 -23.02 6.76 -10.67
N PRO A 32 -23.89 7.67 -10.18
CA PRO A 32 -23.74 9.11 -10.34
C PRO A 32 -22.78 9.71 -9.28
N ALA A 33 -21.56 9.20 -9.18
CA ALA A 33 -20.51 9.75 -8.31
C ALA A 33 -19.88 11.03 -8.90
N ARG A 34 -18.89 11.62 -8.20
CA ARG A 34 -18.10 12.77 -8.71
C ARG A 34 -17.54 12.48 -10.11
N ILE A 35 -16.97 11.29 -10.28
CA ILE A 35 -16.68 10.68 -11.57
C ILE A 35 -17.77 9.63 -11.83
N PRO A 36 -18.67 9.83 -12.79
CA PRO A 36 -19.66 8.82 -13.13
C PRO A 36 -18.99 7.54 -13.65
N ILE A 37 -19.46 6.39 -13.20
CA ILE A 37 -18.94 5.08 -13.62
C ILE A 37 -20.08 4.10 -13.94
N VAL A 38 -19.84 3.19 -14.87
CA VAL A 38 -20.61 1.93 -14.96
C VAL A 38 -19.95 0.94 -14.02
N LYS A 39 -20.69 0.47 -13.02
CA LYS A 39 -20.29 -0.64 -12.15
C LYS A 39 -20.99 -1.89 -12.63
N CYS A 40 -20.23 -2.88 -13.11
CA CYS A 40 -20.79 -4.11 -13.68
C CYS A 40 -19.87 -5.31 -13.46
N TYR A 41 -20.32 -6.48 -13.89
CA TYR A 41 -19.45 -7.62 -14.10
C TYR A 41 -19.37 -7.97 -15.58
N LEU A 42 -18.16 -8.16 -16.08
CA LEU A 42 -17.89 -8.58 -17.45
C LEU A 42 -17.68 -10.09 -17.51
N LYS A 43 -18.14 -10.71 -18.59
CA LYS A 43 -17.85 -12.10 -18.94
C LYS A 43 -16.69 -12.12 -19.92
N VAL A 44 -15.51 -12.53 -19.45
CA VAL A 44 -14.28 -12.58 -20.24
C VAL A 44 -13.69 -13.98 -20.12
N HIS A 45 -13.56 -14.71 -21.23
CA HIS A 45 -13.04 -16.09 -21.27
C HIS A 45 -13.69 -17.02 -20.23
N GLY A 46 -15.02 -16.95 -20.08
CA GLY A 46 -15.76 -17.77 -19.10
C GLY A 46 -15.68 -17.29 -17.64
N MET A 47 -14.84 -16.30 -17.33
CA MET A 47 -14.71 -15.73 -15.99
C MET A 47 -15.64 -14.53 -15.79
N LYS A 48 -16.09 -14.33 -14.55
CA LYS A 48 -16.84 -13.15 -14.11
C LYS A 48 -15.88 -12.15 -13.46
N ILE A 49 -15.63 -11.02 -14.12
CA ILE A 49 -14.69 -9.99 -13.68
C ILE A 49 -15.46 -8.74 -13.26
N ALA A 50 -15.26 -8.25 -12.04
CA ALA A 50 -15.81 -6.97 -11.61
C ALA A 50 -15.12 -5.82 -12.37
N ALA A 51 -15.90 -4.89 -12.93
CA ALA A 51 -15.39 -3.78 -13.71
C ALA A 51 -16.08 -2.46 -13.34
N ASP A 52 -15.27 -1.42 -13.19
CA ASP A 52 -15.71 -0.04 -13.08
C ASP A 52 -15.23 0.70 -14.34
N ILE A 53 -16.16 1.19 -15.16
CA ILE A 53 -15.87 1.85 -16.44
C ILE A 53 -16.22 3.33 -16.34
N SER A 54 -15.23 4.20 -16.54
CA SER A 54 -15.40 5.65 -16.60
C SER A 54 -15.06 6.18 -17.99
N MET A 55 -15.42 7.43 -18.31
CA MET A 55 -15.10 8.06 -19.60
C MET A 55 -14.64 9.50 -19.41
N GLY A 56 -13.63 9.91 -20.18
CA GLY A 56 -13.10 11.28 -20.19
C GLY A 56 -12.39 11.69 -18.90
N VAL A 57 -11.71 10.74 -18.24
CA VAL A 57 -10.96 10.99 -17.00
C VAL A 57 -9.51 10.55 -17.21
N GLU A 58 -8.62 11.51 -17.40
CA GLU A 58 -7.21 11.25 -17.71
C GLU A 58 -6.39 10.93 -16.46
N ASN A 59 -6.71 11.55 -15.32
CA ASN A 59 -5.96 11.40 -14.06
C ASN A 59 -5.78 9.93 -13.64
N GLY A 60 -6.76 9.07 -13.91
CA GLY A 60 -6.64 7.64 -13.59
C GLY A 60 -5.60 6.90 -14.45
N VAL A 61 -5.48 7.27 -15.72
CA VAL A 61 -4.48 6.71 -16.64
C VAL A 61 -3.11 7.32 -16.35
N GLU A 62 -3.04 8.61 -16.07
CA GLU A 62 -1.83 9.32 -15.68
C GLU A 62 -1.22 8.80 -14.36
N ALA A 63 -2.04 8.27 -13.45
CA ALA A 63 -1.58 7.59 -12.23
C ALA A 63 -0.74 6.34 -12.49
N VAL A 64 -0.95 5.65 -13.62
CA VAL A 64 -0.35 4.34 -13.86
C VAL A 64 1.19 4.41 -13.97
N PRO A 65 1.80 5.26 -14.82
CA PRO A 65 3.26 5.34 -14.92
C PRO A 65 3.91 5.69 -13.58
N PHE A 66 3.35 6.64 -12.84
CA PHE A 66 3.84 7.02 -11.53
C PHE A 66 3.80 5.84 -10.56
N ILE A 67 2.66 5.15 -10.43
CA ILE A 67 2.53 4.00 -9.53
C ILE A 67 3.51 2.89 -9.93
N MET A 68 3.66 2.61 -11.23
CA MET A 68 4.60 1.59 -11.72
C MET A 68 6.05 1.94 -11.35
N GLN A 69 6.44 3.21 -11.47
CA GLN A 69 7.76 3.68 -11.04
C GLN A 69 7.96 3.49 -9.53
N GLN A 70 6.98 3.83 -8.69
CA GLN A 70 7.08 3.65 -7.25
C GLN A 70 7.13 2.18 -6.85
N VAL A 71 6.36 1.33 -7.53
CA VAL A 71 6.37 -0.12 -7.34
C VAL A 71 7.71 -0.73 -7.77
N GLN A 72 8.34 -0.20 -8.82
CA GLN A 72 9.69 -0.60 -9.21
C GLN A 72 10.73 -0.11 -8.19
N PHE A 73 10.59 1.11 -7.68
CA PHE A 73 11.52 1.71 -6.74
C PHE A 73 11.46 1.04 -5.35
N PHE A 74 10.29 0.91 -4.74
CA PHE A 74 10.13 0.33 -3.41
C PHE A 74 9.97 -1.20 -3.43
N GLY A 75 9.74 -1.79 -4.61
CA GLY A 75 9.82 -3.22 -4.83
C GLY A 75 8.84 -4.04 -3.96
N PRO A 76 9.29 -5.18 -3.41
CA PRO A 76 8.46 -6.08 -2.60
C PRO A 76 7.83 -5.40 -1.37
N SER A 77 8.53 -4.46 -0.74
CA SER A 77 8.07 -3.79 0.49
C SER A 77 6.78 -3.01 0.27
N LEU A 78 6.69 -2.21 -0.81
CA LEU A 78 5.46 -1.47 -1.12
C LEU A 78 4.31 -2.41 -1.46
N ARG A 79 4.57 -3.46 -2.24
CA ARG A 79 3.55 -4.43 -2.64
C ARG A 79 2.98 -5.18 -1.43
N ALA A 80 3.85 -5.79 -0.62
CA ALA A 80 3.45 -6.59 0.53
C ALA A 80 2.66 -5.77 1.54
N LEU A 81 3.22 -4.65 2.00
CA LEU A 81 2.59 -3.80 3.01
C LEU A 81 1.25 -3.21 2.53
N THR A 82 1.17 -2.81 1.25
CA THR A 82 -0.09 -2.29 0.68
C THR A 82 -1.16 -3.36 0.64
N VAL A 83 -0.84 -4.59 0.22
CA VAL A 83 -1.80 -5.70 0.17
C VAL A 83 -2.31 -6.04 1.56
N VAL A 84 -1.41 -6.14 2.55
CA VAL A 84 -1.76 -6.40 3.95
C VAL A 84 -2.69 -5.33 4.51
N LEU A 85 -2.30 -4.06 4.40
CA LEU A 85 -3.10 -2.97 4.96
C LEU A 85 -4.47 -2.89 4.27
N LYS A 86 -4.53 -3.09 2.95
CA LYS A 86 -5.79 -3.18 2.23
C LYS A 86 -6.66 -4.35 2.70
N ALA A 87 -6.08 -5.52 2.92
CA ALA A 87 -6.81 -6.70 3.39
C ALA A 87 -7.40 -6.46 4.79
N LEU A 88 -6.59 -5.94 5.72
CA LEU A 88 -7.03 -5.57 7.07
C LEU A 88 -8.20 -4.60 7.04
N LEU A 89 -8.09 -3.50 6.28
CA LEU A 89 -9.17 -2.51 6.19
C LEU A 89 -10.42 -3.09 5.52
N LYS A 90 -10.25 -3.95 4.51
CA LYS A 90 -11.38 -4.60 3.83
C LYS A 90 -12.16 -5.52 4.76
N GLN A 91 -11.50 -6.27 5.64
CA GLN A 91 -12.16 -7.14 6.62
C GLN A 91 -13.11 -6.38 7.57
N ARG A 92 -12.82 -5.10 7.80
CA ARG A 92 -13.63 -4.24 8.66
C ARG A 92 -14.50 -3.26 7.89
N ASN A 93 -14.61 -3.40 6.55
CA ASN A 93 -15.34 -2.48 5.67
C ASN A 93 -14.85 -1.02 5.74
N LEU A 94 -13.56 -0.83 6.02
CA LEU A 94 -12.86 0.45 6.15
C LEU A 94 -12.03 0.80 4.91
N ASN A 95 -12.25 0.10 3.79
CA ASN A 95 -11.52 0.28 2.53
C ASN A 95 -12.27 1.13 1.49
N GLU A 96 -13.48 1.58 1.81
CA GLU A 96 -14.36 2.31 0.90
C GLU A 96 -14.50 3.77 1.31
N ARG A 97 -14.42 4.67 0.34
CA ARG A 97 -14.57 6.11 0.61
C ARG A 97 -16.00 6.47 1.04
N VAL A 98 -16.99 5.72 0.56
CA VAL A 98 -18.41 5.98 0.85
C VAL A 98 -18.71 5.77 2.34
N SER A 99 -18.07 4.79 2.99
CA SER A 99 -18.17 4.56 4.44
C SER A 99 -17.18 5.41 5.26
N GLY A 100 -16.45 6.32 4.62
CA GLY A 100 -15.44 7.17 5.28
C GLY A 100 -14.14 6.44 5.60
N GLY A 101 -13.90 5.28 5.01
CA GLY A 101 -12.65 4.53 5.10
C GLY A 101 -11.56 5.05 4.15
N LEU A 102 -10.43 4.34 4.09
CA LEU A 102 -9.30 4.70 3.23
C LEU A 102 -9.41 4.03 1.85
N GLY A 103 -9.46 4.84 0.80
CA GLY A 103 -9.38 4.34 -0.57
C GLY A 103 -8.00 3.72 -0.89
N SER A 104 -7.95 2.77 -1.82
CA SER A 104 -6.72 2.03 -2.16
C SER A 104 -5.55 2.93 -2.57
N TYR A 105 -5.80 4.02 -3.29
CA TYR A 105 -4.74 4.97 -3.68
C TYR A 105 -4.22 5.78 -2.49
N CYS A 106 -5.10 6.13 -1.55
CA CYS A 106 -4.72 6.76 -0.28
C CYS A 106 -3.85 5.80 0.56
N VAL A 107 -4.25 4.52 0.66
CA VAL A 107 -3.46 3.49 1.36
C VAL A 107 -2.07 3.35 0.76
N LEU A 108 -1.96 3.32 -0.57
CA LEU A 108 -0.66 3.25 -1.26
C LEU A 108 0.26 4.41 -0.85
N ASN A 109 -0.26 5.64 -0.82
CA ASN A 109 0.50 6.84 -0.42
C ASN A 109 0.93 6.80 1.05
N VAL A 110 0.07 6.29 1.95
CA VAL A 110 0.43 6.07 3.36
C VAL A 110 1.60 5.10 3.48
N VAL A 111 1.56 3.98 2.76
CA VAL A 111 2.65 2.99 2.77
C VAL A 111 3.94 3.59 2.18
N MET A 112 3.88 4.32 1.06
CA MET A 112 5.04 4.98 0.47
C MET A 112 5.68 5.98 1.44
N ALA A 113 4.87 6.82 2.10
CA ALA A 113 5.37 7.79 3.07
C ALA A 113 6.02 7.12 4.29
N HIS A 114 5.45 6.01 4.76
CA HIS A 114 6.06 5.21 5.82
C HIS A 114 7.40 4.61 5.37
N LEU A 115 7.49 4.04 4.17
CA LEU A 115 8.75 3.51 3.65
C LEU A 115 9.83 4.58 3.50
N ILE A 116 9.46 5.81 3.11
CA ILE A 116 10.38 6.95 3.06
C ILE A 116 10.86 7.30 4.48
N LYS A 117 9.96 7.35 5.46
CA LYS A 117 10.29 7.61 6.88
C LYS A 117 11.26 6.56 7.44
N GLU A 118 11.09 5.28 7.08
CA GLU A 118 11.97 4.17 7.45
C GLU A 118 13.28 4.15 6.64
N GLY A 119 13.51 5.13 5.74
CA GLY A 119 14.74 5.24 4.96
C GLY A 119 14.91 4.16 3.89
N ILE A 120 13.81 3.52 3.46
CA ILE A 120 13.85 2.44 2.47
C ILE A 120 14.20 2.99 1.09
N ARG A 121 15.18 2.36 0.45
CA ARG A 121 15.68 2.65 -0.89
C ARG A 121 15.50 1.43 -1.79
N ALA A 122 15.68 1.60 -3.09
CA ALA A 122 15.53 0.52 -4.06
C ALA A 122 16.43 -0.72 -3.83
N THR A 123 17.57 -0.54 -3.15
CA THR A 123 18.50 -1.62 -2.82
C THR A 123 18.35 -2.14 -1.38
N SER A 124 17.37 -1.65 -0.62
CA SER A 124 17.22 -2.01 0.79
C SER A 124 16.70 -3.44 0.93
N THR A 125 17.44 -4.27 1.66
CA THR A 125 16.95 -5.54 2.19
C THR A 125 16.32 -5.29 3.56
N ALA A 126 15.02 -5.01 3.58
CA ALA A 126 14.30 -4.71 4.80
C ALA A 126 13.49 -5.93 5.28
N ASP A 127 13.38 -6.08 6.60
CA ASP A 127 12.50 -7.06 7.20
C ASP A 127 11.04 -6.59 7.07
N LEU A 128 10.24 -7.34 6.30
CA LEU A 128 8.84 -6.99 6.05
C LEU A 128 7.97 -7.07 7.31
N GLY A 129 8.29 -7.95 8.25
CA GLY A 129 7.59 -8.06 9.52
C GLY A 129 7.86 -6.84 10.41
N HIS A 130 9.11 -6.40 10.48
CA HIS A 130 9.46 -5.15 11.17
C HIS A 130 8.80 -3.93 10.53
N LEU A 131 8.85 -3.81 9.19
CA LEU A 131 8.21 -2.70 8.48
C LEU A 131 6.69 -2.70 8.67
N LEU A 132 6.06 -3.87 8.70
CA LEU A 132 4.64 -4.00 8.96
C LEU A 132 4.29 -3.54 10.37
N LEU A 133 4.99 -4.03 11.40
CA LEU A 133 4.77 -3.59 12.77
C LEU A 133 4.96 -2.07 12.91
N SER A 134 6.04 -1.51 12.34
CA SER A 134 6.28 -0.06 12.37
C SER A 134 5.16 0.72 11.65
N LEU A 135 4.68 0.23 10.49
CA LEU A 135 3.60 0.84 9.73
C LEU A 135 2.29 0.87 10.52
N LEU A 136 1.91 -0.25 11.13
CA LEU A 136 0.69 -0.35 11.93
C LEU A 136 0.78 0.54 13.18
N ARG A 137 1.95 0.59 13.84
CA ARG A 137 2.19 1.51 14.96
C ARG A 137 2.08 2.97 14.52
N PHE A 138 2.67 3.28 13.37
CA PHE A 138 2.68 4.63 12.80
C PHE A 138 1.28 5.13 12.50
N LEU A 139 0.54 4.41 11.66
CA LEU A 139 -0.79 4.81 11.24
C LEU A 139 -1.80 4.74 12.40
N GLY A 140 -1.74 3.71 13.24
CA GLY A 140 -2.69 3.49 14.31
C GLY A 140 -2.50 4.42 15.51
N ARG A 141 -1.26 4.80 15.83
CA ARG A 141 -0.93 5.50 17.09
C ARG A 141 -0.13 6.77 16.93
N THR A 142 1.02 6.72 16.24
CA THR A 142 2.02 7.79 16.40
C THR A 142 1.90 8.93 15.41
N MET A 143 1.23 8.75 14.27
CA MET A 143 0.96 9.84 13.35
C MET A 143 -0.03 10.82 13.98
N ASP A 144 0.33 12.10 14.04
CA ASP A 144 -0.55 13.17 14.49
C ASP A 144 -1.30 13.77 13.29
N CYS A 145 -2.50 13.25 12.99
CA CYS A 145 -3.30 13.74 11.87
C CYS A 145 -3.72 15.22 12.00
N SER A 146 -3.63 15.82 13.18
CA SER A 146 -3.99 17.23 13.37
C SER A 146 -2.89 18.18 12.87
N ARG A 147 -1.63 17.76 12.96
CA ARG A 147 -0.45 18.57 12.61
C ARG A 147 0.34 18.04 11.42
N GLN A 148 0.17 16.77 11.07
CA GLN A 148 0.91 16.10 10.01
C GLN A 148 0.02 15.77 8.82
N ALA A 149 0.64 15.75 7.64
CA ALA A 149 0.05 15.26 6.40
C ALA A 149 1.03 14.30 5.71
N ILE A 150 0.49 13.50 4.80
CA ILE A 150 1.30 12.67 3.92
C ILE A 150 1.44 13.38 2.58
N SER A 151 2.67 13.57 2.13
CA SER A 151 3.01 14.00 0.78
C SER A 151 4.25 13.23 0.31
N VAL A 152 4.06 12.24 -0.56
CA VAL A 152 5.17 11.49 -1.17
C VAL A 152 6.06 12.42 -2.00
N ARG A 153 5.46 13.42 -2.66
CA ARG A 153 6.15 14.46 -3.43
C ARG A 153 7.08 15.30 -2.55
N MET A 154 6.70 15.58 -1.31
CA MET A 154 7.47 16.40 -0.35
C MET A 154 8.30 15.54 0.64
N GLY A 155 8.55 14.27 0.35
CA GLY A 155 9.43 13.43 1.17
C GLY A 155 8.74 12.62 2.25
N GLY A 156 7.44 12.32 2.10
CA GLY A 156 6.70 11.40 2.95
C GLY A 156 5.82 12.12 3.96
N ILE A 157 6.31 12.35 5.18
CA ILE A 157 5.54 12.95 6.27
C ILE A 157 5.95 14.41 6.42
N VAL A 158 4.97 15.31 6.36
CA VAL A 158 5.20 16.77 6.38
C VAL A 158 4.24 17.45 7.36
N GLU A 159 4.52 18.71 7.67
CA GLU A 159 3.59 19.56 8.40
C GLU A 159 2.33 19.84 7.56
N LYS A 160 1.17 19.86 8.23
CA LYS A 160 -0.13 19.99 7.61
C LYS A 160 -0.41 21.43 7.19
N GLN A 161 -0.21 21.70 5.91
CA GLN A 161 -0.47 22.99 5.29
C GLN A 161 -1.96 23.37 5.29
N GLN A 162 -2.24 24.67 5.23
CA GLN A 162 -3.59 25.24 5.29
C GLN A 162 -4.57 24.60 4.28
N GLN A 163 -4.11 24.30 3.06
CA GLN A 163 -4.94 23.70 2.01
C GLN A 163 -5.44 22.27 2.32
N TRP A 164 -4.80 21.58 3.27
CA TRP A 164 -5.19 20.24 3.72
C TRP A 164 -5.93 20.26 5.06
N GLN A 165 -6.16 21.45 5.62
CA GLN A 165 -6.95 21.60 6.83
C GLN A 165 -8.43 21.66 6.47
N GLN A 166 -9.22 20.93 7.24
CA GLN A 166 -10.68 20.96 7.13
C GLN A 166 -11.27 21.59 8.39
N ALA A 167 -12.00 22.69 8.20
CA ALA A 167 -12.67 23.40 9.29
C ALA A 167 -13.58 22.44 10.08
N GLY A 168 -13.46 22.45 11.41
CA GLY A 168 -14.21 21.57 12.31
C GLY A 168 -13.80 20.10 12.30
N ARG A 169 -12.83 19.70 11.45
CA ARG A 169 -12.33 18.32 11.37
C ARG A 169 -10.80 18.24 11.28
N PRO A 170 -10.07 18.85 12.23
CA PRO A 170 -8.60 18.89 12.19
C PRO A 170 -7.98 17.48 12.25
N TYR A 171 -8.66 16.53 12.88
CA TYR A 171 -8.24 15.14 13.08
C TYR A 171 -8.20 14.28 11.80
N LEU A 172 -8.73 14.78 10.67
CA LEU A 172 -8.74 14.00 9.43
C LEU A 172 -7.33 13.77 8.89
N LEU A 173 -7.09 12.55 8.42
CA LEU A 173 -5.86 12.23 7.71
C LEU A 173 -5.82 13.03 6.40
N ALA A 174 -4.80 13.86 6.25
CA ALA A 174 -4.50 14.54 5.00
C ALA A 174 -3.45 13.75 4.21
N VAL A 175 -3.76 13.50 2.94
CA VAL A 175 -2.86 12.82 2.01
C VAL A 175 -2.87 13.60 0.70
N GLU A 176 -1.76 14.23 0.35
CA GLU A 176 -1.60 14.91 -0.94
C GLU A 176 -1.59 13.90 -2.08
N ASP A 177 -2.30 14.22 -3.17
CA ASP A 177 -2.12 13.57 -4.46
C ASP A 177 -0.76 13.96 -5.05
N PRO A 178 0.18 13.01 -5.25
CA PRO A 178 1.48 13.30 -5.83
C PRO A 178 1.42 13.90 -7.25
N GLN A 179 0.31 13.68 -7.97
CA GLN A 179 0.11 14.12 -9.35
C GLN A 179 -0.68 15.42 -9.43
N GLN A 180 -1.43 15.76 -8.39
CA GLN A 180 -2.22 17.00 -8.31
C GLN A 180 -1.89 17.72 -7.00
N PRO A 181 -0.75 18.44 -6.93
CA PRO A 181 -0.32 19.13 -5.72
C PRO A 181 -1.43 19.99 -5.10
N GLY A 182 -1.52 19.97 -3.77
CA GLY A 182 -2.59 20.63 -3.03
C GLY A 182 -3.91 19.87 -2.96
N THR A 183 -4.15 18.84 -3.78
CA THR A 183 -5.34 17.99 -3.67
C THR A 183 -5.21 16.98 -2.54
N ASP A 184 -6.12 17.02 -1.58
CA ASP A 184 -6.19 16.03 -0.48
C ASP A 184 -7.07 14.82 -0.86
N ILE A 185 -6.44 13.68 -1.17
CA ILE A 185 -7.11 12.41 -1.45
C ILE A 185 -7.57 11.69 -0.17
N GLY A 186 -7.04 12.08 0.99
CA GLY A 186 -7.47 11.61 2.31
C GLY A 186 -8.75 12.29 2.81
N SER A 187 -9.13 13.43 2.23
CA SER A 187 -10.22 14.31 2.66
C SER A 187 -11.58 13.66 2.93
N GLY A 188 -11.88 12.55 2.24
CA GLY A 188 -13.14 11.82 2.38
C GLY A 188 -13.15 10.77 3.50
N SER A 189 -12.05 10.60 4.22
CA SER A 189 -11.86 9.54 5.21
C SER A 189 -12.41 9.95 6.58
N PHE A 190 -13.71 10.29 6.65
CA PHE A 190 -14.32 10.82 7.86
C PHE A 190 -14.38 9.82 9.02
N ASN A 191 -14.21 8.53 8.77
CA ASN A 191 -14.13 7.47 9.77
C ASN A 191 -12.67 7.11 10.13
N ILE A 192 -11.74 8.06 10.00
CA ILE A 192 -10.31 7.85 10.26
C ILE A 192 -10.03 7.35 11.67
N GLN A 193 -10.85 7.70 12.66
CA GLN A 193 -10.68 7.22 14.04
C GLN A 193 -10.87 5.70 14.11
N GLU A 194 -11.91 5.14 13.46
CA GLU A 194 -12.11 3.69 13.42
C GLU A 194 -11.01 2.98 12.62
N VAL A 195 -10.55 3.59 11.51
CA VAL A 195 -9.37 3.11 10.76
C VAL A 195 -8.16 2.99 11.69
N ARG A 196 -7.85 4.04 12.45
CA ARG A 196 -6.69 4.06 13.36
C ARG A 196 -6.85 3.05 14.49
N SER A 197 -8.02 2.96 15.10
CA SER A 197 -8.33 1.97 16.15
C SER A 197 -8.20 0.54 15.63
N CYS A 198 -8.72 0.25 14.44
CA CYS A 198 -8.55 -1.04 13.77
C CYS A 198 -7.07 -1.39 13.55
N VAL A 199 -6.30 -0.44 13.01
CA VAL A 199 -4.87 -0.62 12.73
C VAL A 199 -4.06 -0.77 14.02
N ALA A 200 -4.39 -0.01 15.07
CA ALA A 200 -3.76 -0.09 16.37
C ALA A 200 -4.01 -1.43 17.07
N ARG A 201 -5.23 -1.98 16.97
CA ARG A 201 -5.54 -3.33 17.46
C ARG A 201 -4.75 -4.41 16.71
N ALA A 202 -4.67 -4.30 15.38
CA ALA A 202 -3.89 -5.24 14.58
C ALA A 202 -2.40 -5.22 14.96
N HIS A 203 -1.84 -4.03 15.24
CA HIS A 203 -0.50 -3.91 15.81
C HIS A 203 -0.37 -4.69 17.13
N ASP A 204 -1.30 -4.52 18.07
CA ASP A 204 -1.18 -5.14 19.39
C ASP A 204 -1.21 -6.66 19.33
N VAL A 205 -2.11 -7.21 18.52
CA VAL A 205 -2.20 -8.66 18.31
C VAL A 205 -0.88 -9.19 17.74
N LEU A 206 -0.35 -8.56 16.68
CA LEU A 206 0.90 -9.01 16.07
C LEU A 206 2.10 -8.84 17.02
N HIS A 207 2.19 -7.71 17.72
CA HIS A 207 3.27 -7.44 18.66
C HIS A 207 3.26 -8.42 19.83
N ALA A 208 2.10 -8.73 20.40
CA ALA A 208 1.96 -9.71 21.47
C ALA A 208 2.42 -11.11 21.03
N SER A 209 2.00 -11.56 19.83
CA SER A 209 2.44 -12.84 19.28
C SER A 209 3.96 -12.92 19.10
N CYS A 210 4.61 -11.83 18.66
CA CYS A 210 6.06 -11.76 18.55
C CYS A 210 6.76 -11.84 19.92
N CYS A 211 6.21 -11.18 20.95
CA CYS A 211 6.77 -11.24 22.31
C CYS A 211 6.62 -12.62 22.94
N SER A 212 5.46 -13.26 22.80
CA SER A 212 5.21 -14.61 23.33
C SER A 212 6.11 -15.66 22.68
N ALA A 213 6.38 -15.53 21.38
CA ALA A 213 7.32 -16.38 20.66
C ALA A 213 8.79 -16.18 21.09
N ALA A 214 9.15 -15.02 21.64
CA ALA A 214 10.50 -14.73 22.13
C ALA A 214 10.76 -15.23 23.56
N VAL A 215 9.71 -15.42 24.37
CA VAL A 215 9.82 -15.86 25.78
C VAL A 215 9.71 -17.38 25.93
N GLY A 216 8.99 -18.06 25.03
CA GLY A 216 8.99 -19.52 24.94
C GLY A 216 10.21 -20.00 24.16
N GLY A 217 11.32 -20.28 24.85
CA GLY A 217 12.53 -20.84 24.25
C GLY A 217 12.19 -21.99 23.29
N ALA A 218 12.82 -21.96 22.10
CA ALA A 218 12.61 -22.83 20.94
C ALA A 218 11.92 -24.17 21.28
N GLY A 219 10.59 -24.17 21.31
CA GLY A 219 9.80 -25.36 21.55
C GLY A 219 9.95 -26.36 20.39
N PRO A 220 9.38 -27.57 20.51
CA PRO A 220 9.46 -28.64 19.49
C PRO A 220 8.98 -28.21 18.09
N GLU A 221 8.30 -27.06 17.97
CA GLU A 221 8.04 -26.39 16.71
C GLU A 221 9.32 -26.04 15.95
N ALA A 222 10.37 -25.50 16.60
CA ALA A 222 11.61 -25.14 15.91
C ALA A 222 12.34 -26.36 15.31
N ALA A 223 12.25 -27.52 15.97
CA ALA A 223 12.77 -28.80 15.47
C ALA A 223 11.87 -29.38 14.37
N SER A 224 10.55 -29.26 14.50
CA SER A 224 9.58 -29.61 13.44
C SER A 224 9.79 -28.76 12.18
N TRP A 225 10.08 -27.46 12.33
CA TRP A 225 10.41 -26.53 11.26
C TRP A 225 11.79 -26.78 10.64
N ALA A 226 12.72 -27.42 11.35
CA ALA A 226 14.01 -27.85 10.79
C ALA A 226 13.85 -29.10 9.91
N SER A 227 12.95 -30.02 10.29
CA SER A 227 12.59 -31.19 9.47
C SER A 227 11.82 -30.80 8.20
N VAL A 228 10.95 -29.79 8.26
CA VAL A 228 10.21 -29.25 7.10
C VAL A 228 11.13 -28.56 6.07
N GLN A 229 12.30 -28.07 6.49
CA GLN A 229 13.31 -27.50 5.57
C GLN A 229 14.14 -28.55 4.84
N ALA A 230 14.16 -29.80 5.31
CA ALA A 230 14.96 -30.89 4.75
C ALA A 230 14.19 -31.72 3.72
N GLU A 231 12.86 -31.80 3.80
CA GLU A 231 12.04 -32.59 2.87
C GLU A 231 10.86 -31.77 2.33
N GLY A 232 10.91 -31.48 1.04
CA GLY A 232 9.89 -30.71 0.34
C GLY A 232 8.60 -31.49 0.10
N GLN A 233 7.74 -31.58 1.12
CA GLN A 233 6.35 -32.03 0.95
C GLN A 233 5.34 -31.11 1.65
N THR A 234 4.28 -30.79 0.91
CA THR A 234 3.13 -29.99 1.34
C THR A 234 2.20 -30.79 2.23
N PHE A 235 1.97 -30.34 3.47
CA PHE A 235 0.83 -30.80 4.27
C PHE A 235 -0.05 -29.64 4.74
N SER A 236 -1.36 -29.87 4.62
CA SER A 236 -2.44 -29.01 5.09
C SER A 236 -2.70 -29.28 6.56
N VAL A 237 -2.37 -28.32 7.44
CA VAL A 237 -2.82 -28.31 8.84
C VAL A 237 -3.87 -27.21 8.98
N SER A 238 -5.08 -27.59 9.41
CA SER A 238 -6.13 -26.64 9.78
C SER A 238 -5.92 -26.18 11.23
N PRO A 239 -5.87 -24.87 11.54
CA PRO A 239 -5.74 -24.43 12.92
C PRO A 239 -7.08 -24.52 13.67
N PRO A 240 -7.09 -25.00 14.93
CA PRO A 240 -8.28 -24.98 15.77
C PRO A 240 -8.33 -23.64 16.51
N HIS A 241 -8.93 -22.62 15.91
CA HIS A 241 -9.64 -21.53 16.59
C HIS A 241 -10.13 -20.53 15.53
N ARG A 242 -11.38 -20.08 15.66
CA ARG A 242 -11.99 -19.07 14.77
C ARG A 242 -11.30 -17.72 14.99
N SER A 243 -10.29 -17.44 14.18
CA SER A 243 -9.52 -16.20 14.14
C SER A 243 -10.40 -15.00 13.79
N GLU A 244 -10.26 -13.91 14.55
CA GLU A 244 -10.99 -12.64 14.36
C GLU A 244 -10.62 -11.93 13.04
N TYR A 245 -9.59 -12.41 12.32
CA TYR A 245 -9.10 -11.83 11.07
C TYR A 245 -8.72 -12.90 10.02
N PRO A 246 -9.69 -13.59 9.40
CA PRO A 246 -9.44 -14.72 8.48
C PRO A 246 -8.68 -14.38 7.18
N LEU A 247 -8.71 -13.13 6.70
CA LEU A 247 -7.89 -12.67 5.56
C LEU A 247 -6.46 -12.32 5.95
N LEU A 248 -6.20 -11.94 7.21
CA LEU A 248 -4.82 -11.81 7.69
C LEU A 248 -4.18 -13.20 7.76
N ASP A 249 -4.88 -14.24 8.23
CA ASP A 249 -4.36 -15.62 8.20
C ASP A 249 -4.08 -16.16 6.78
N THR A 250 -4.82 -15.72 5.76
CA THR A 250 -4.63 -16.19 4.38
C THR A 250 -3.63 -15.36 3.57
N VAL A 251 -3.48 -14.08 3.86
CA VAL A 251 -2.57 -13.15 3.14
C VAL A 251 -1.23 -12.98 3.88
N LEU A 252 -1.27 -13.04 5.20
CA LEU A 252 -0.17 -13.09 6.14
C LEU A 252 -0.38 -14.30 7.04
N ASN A 253 -0.31 -15.50 6.47
CA ASN A 253 -0.02 -16.62 7.35
C ASN A 253 1.28 -16.23 8.07
N THR A 254 1.21 -15.95 9.37
CA THR A 254 2.34 -15.44 10.15
C THR A 254 3.50 -16.42 10.10
N SER A 255 3.22 -17.70 9.85
CA SER A 255 4.19 -18.76 9.59
C SER A 255 4.83 -18.70 8.18
N LEU A 256 4.18 -18.08 7.18
CA LEU A 256 4.75 -17.78 5.85
C LEU A 256 5.46 -16.41 5.81
N ALA A 257 4.94 -15.41 6.53
CA ALA A 257 5.48 -14.05 6.55
C ALA A 257 6.79 -13.94 7.34
N LEU A 258 7.05 -14.90 8.25
CA LEU A 258 8.31 -15.02 8.99
C LEU A 258 9.38 -15.88 8.28
N ASP A 259 9.10 -16.49 7.11
CA ASP A 259 9.99 -17.54 6.58
C ASP A 259 10.89 -17.10 5.40
N ARG A 260 12.19 -17.04 5.69
CA ARG A 260 13.20 -17.89 5.01
C ARG A 260 13.08 -18.01 3.47
N SER A 261 13.43 -16.98 2.71
CA SER A 261 13.96 -17.25 1.37
C SER A 261 15.43 -17.68 1.51
N PRO A 262 15.89 -18.74 0.81
CA PRO A 262 17.31 -19.11 0.76
C PRO A 262 18.21 -17.93 0.37
N SER A 263 17.69 -17.04 -0.48
CA SER A 263 18.36 -15.81 -0.89
C SER A 263 18.48 -14.75 0.22
N ALA A 264 17.50 -14.61 1.10
CA ALA A 264 17.54 -13.68 2.24
C ALA A 264 18.44 -14.19 3.36
N SER A 265 18.48 -15.51 3.57
CA SER A 265 19.40 -16.17 4.51
C SER A 265 20.85 -16.08 4.02
N GLN A 266 21.10 -16.36 2.73
CA GLN A 266 22.43 -16.21 2.14
C GLN A 266 22.91 -14.76 2.17
N ALA A 267 22.04 -13.79 1.86
CA ALA A 267 22.38 -12.37 1.92
C ALA A 267 22.75 -11.89 3.34
N ARG A 268 22.15 -12.47 4.39
CA ARG A 268 22.50 -12.18 5.80
C ARG A 268 23.86 -12.79 6.17
N MET A 269 24.16 -14.01 5.72
CA MET A 269 25.45 -14.67 5.96
C MET A 269 26.60 -14.00 5.18
N ASP A 270 26.36 -13.56 3.94
CA ASP A 270 27.34 -12.85 3.11
C ASP A 270 27.64 -11.43 3.65
N LEU A 271 26.68 -10.82 4.35
CA LEU A 271 26.87 -9.52 4.98
C LEU A 271 27.62 -9.63 6.32
N ALA A 272 27.39 -10.69 7.09
CA ALA A 272 28.05 -10.95 8.36
C ALA A 272 29.51 -11.45 8.20
N SER A 273 29.85 -12.04 7.05
CA SER A 273 31.18 -12.61 6.77
C SER A 273 32.18 -11.65 6.12
N LYS A 274 31.78 -10.41 5.78
CA LYS A 274 32.70 -9.42 5.22
C LYS A 274 33.53 -8.74 6.32
N PRO A 275 34.86 -8.90 6.34
CA PRO A 275 35.70 -8.10 7.23
C PRO A 275 35.65 -6.63 6.81
N ALA A 276 35.70 -5.72 7.79
CA ALA A 276 35.76 -4.27 7.58
C ALA A 276 37.03 -3.88 6.80
N GLY A 277 36.94 -3.92 5.47
CA GLY A 277 38.03 -3.54 4.57
C GLY A 277 38.27 -2.03 4.60
N LYS A 278 39.46 -1.62 5.02
CA LYS A 278 39.93 -0.22 5.00
C LYS A 278 39.68 0.40 3.62
N MET A 279 38.79 1.39 3.58
CA MET A 279 38.45 2.12 2.37
C MET A 279 39.64 3.02 1.96
N LYS A 280 40.46 2.56 1.01
CA LYS A 280 41.47 3.40 0.35
C LYS A 280 40.76 4.41 -0.55
N VAL A 281 40.73 5.67 -0.13
CA VAL A 281 40.31 6.80 -0.96
C VAL A 281 41.31 6.95 -2.12
N LYS A 282 40.92 6.52 -3.33
CA LYS A 282 41.58 6.95 -4.57
C LYS A 282 40.93 8.24 -5.04
N ALA A 283 41.65 9.35 -4.90
CA ALA A 283 41.28 10.63 -5.49
C ALA A 283 41.15 10.49 -7.01
N LYS A 284 39.93 10.66 -7.55
CA LYS A 284 39.71 10.81 -8.99
C LYS A 284 39.87 12.29 -9.37
N LYS A 285 40.72 12.52 -10.36
CA LYS A 285 41.06 13.82 -10.96
C LYS A 285 39.80 14.59 -11.39
N SER A 286 39.84 15.89 -11.12
CA SER A 286 38.84 16.91 -11.46
C SER A 286 38.47 16.91 -12.95
N VAL A 287 37.17 16.81 -13.23
CA VAL A 287 36.61 17.09 -14.55
C VAL A 287 36.51 18.62 -14.71
N LYS A 288 37.19 19.15 -15.72
CA LYS A 288 37.18 20.57 -16.11
C LYS A 288 35.76 21.01 -16.49
N VAL A 289 35.22 21.96 -15.74
CA VAL A 289 34.00 22.71 -16.09
C VAL A 289 34.32 23.63 -17.26
N LYS A 290 33.71 23.38 -18.43
CA LYS A 290 33.72 24.31 -19.57
C LYS A 290 32.80 25.48 -19.23
N ARG A 291 33.38 26.65 -18.96
CA ARG A 291 32.67 27.94 -18.89
C ARG A 291 32.08 28.25 -20.26
N PHE A 292 30.75 28.31 -20.36
CA PHE A 292 30.07 29.03 -21.44
C PHE A 292 30.18 30.52 -21.11
N ARG A 293 30.96 31.26 -21.90
CA ARG A 293 30.92 32.73 -21.93
C ARG A 293 29.77 33.13 -22.84
N GLY A 294 28.79 33.86 -22.29
CA GLY A 294 27.87 34.66 -23.08
C GLY A 294 28.65 35.78 -23.77
N ALA A 295 28.41 35.95 -25.07
CA ALA A 295 28.78 37.14 -25.80
C ALA A 295 27.56 38.05 -25.81
N ALA A 296 27.71 39.22 -25.17
CA ALA A 296 26.91 40.39 -25.43
C ALA A 296 27.69 41.24 -26.45
N ALA A 297 27.07 41.49 -27.59
CA ALA A 297 27.20 42.68 -28.43
C ALA A 297 25.96 42.68 -29.35
#